data_AF-A0A4Q2JGT6-F1
#
_entry.id   AF-A0A4Q2JGT6-F1
#
_cell.length_a   1.000
_cell.length_b   1.000
_cell.length_c   1.000
_cell.angle_alpha   90.00
_cell.angle_beta   90.00
_cell.angle_gamma   90.00
#
_symmetry.space_group_name_H-M   'P 1'
#
loop_
_entity.id
_entity.type
_entity.pdbx_description
1 polymer ?
#
loop_
_entity_poly.entity_id
_entity_poly.type
_entity_poly.pdbx_seq_one_letter_code
_entity_poly.pdbx_strand_id
1 'polypeptide(L)'
;MSRSSGGPAPRPAAPPPAAPAGSDRAHHHAHAESSRVPMWAAIALTIVSGGLVALQSRVNGELARELDDFSVAAAISFGSGLVILVLLAAAWPEGRRGLVRLRGALQAGRLAWWMLLGGTAGAWFVATQGLAVGVLGVALFTVAIVAGQTLGGVVFDAIGLGPGGRRPLSPTRIAGAALALVAIGWAVSAQVAGDVPLWLMLLPFSAGIGASWQQAMNGRVRTASTSALAATFMNFLVGTAVLVVVMLAHAASVGWPTAFPTAPWLYAGGAVGCVFIAAQAVLVRRVGVLVLALGLVAGQLAAAL
;
A
#
# COMPACT_ATOMS: atom_id res chain seq x y z
N MET A 1 66.85 -45.35 -59.39
CA MET A 1 67.06 -44.36 -58.29
C MET A 1 65.70 -43.74 -57.95
N SER A 2 65.17 -44.00 -56.77
CA SER A 2 64.06 -43.24 -56.14
C SER A 2 64.02 -43.67 -54.67
N ARG A 3 64.50 -42.80 -53.77
CA ARG A 3 64.48 -43.01 -52.31
C ARG A 3 63.22 -42.36 -51.75
N SER A 4 62.41 -43.13 -51.03
CA SER A 4 61.31 -42.63 -50.22
C SER A 4 61.85 -42.07 -48.90
N SER A 5 61.48 -40.84 -48.57
CA SER A 5 61.75 -40.21 -47.27
C SER A 5 60.44 -40.15 -46.48
N GLY A 6 60.24 -41.10 -45.58
CA GLY A 6 59.19 -41.05 -44.57
C GLY A 6 59.61 -40.13 -43.42
N GLY A 7 58.90 -39.01 -43.23
CA GLY A 7 59.05 -38.16 -42.05
C GLY A 7 58.39 -38.78 -40.81
N PRO A 8 58.86 -38.48 -39.59
CA PRO A 8 58.37 -39.11 -38.36
C PRO A 8 56.97 -38.61 -37.97
N ALA A 9 56.15 -39.52 -37.45
CA ALA A 9 54.79 -39.27 -36.99
C ALA A 9 54.73 -38.28 -35.79
N PRO A 10 53.68 -37.45 -35.68
CA PRO A 10 53.54 -36.49 -34.60
C PRO A 10 53.23 -37.19 -33.26
N ARG A 11 53.81 -36.67 -32.16
CA ARG A 11 53.60 -37.15 -30.79
C ARG A 11 52.16 -36.84 -30.31
N PRO A 12 51.57 -37.68 -29.44
CA PRO A 12 50.26 -37.37 -28.85
C PRO A 12 50.33 -36.13 -27.94
N ALA A 13 49.29 -35.30 -28.01
CA ALA A 13 49.15 -34.12 -27.15
C ALA A 13 48.96 -34.52 -25.67
N ALA A 14 49.58 -33.75 -24.77
CA ALA A 14 49.44 -33.95 -23.33
C ALA A 14 47.99 -33.66 -22.87
N PRO A 15 47.46 -34.40 -21.87
CA PRO A 15 46.14 -34.12 -21.32
C PRO A 15 46.11 -32.75 -20.61
N PRO A 16 44.97 -32.04 -20.64
CA PRO A 16 44.83 -30.74 -19.98
C PRO A 16 44.95 -30.88 -18.45
N PRO A 17 45.44 -29.84 -17.76
CA PRO A 17 45.57 -29.86 -16.31
C PRO A 17 44.19 -29.97 -15.64
N ALA A 18 44.12 -30.78 -14.58
CA ALA A 18 42.93 -30.94 -13.77
C ALA A 18 42.48 -29.58 -13.19
N ALA A 19 41.20 -29.27 -13.34
CA ALA A 19 40.60 -28.06 -12.79
C ALA A 19 40.76 -28.03 -11.25
N PRO A 20 41.07 -26.88 -10.64
CA PRO A 20 41.21 -26.78 -9.19
C PRO A 20 39.86 -27.07 -8.52
N ALA A 21 39.84 -28.12 -7.70
CA ALA A 21 38.73 -28.42 -6.84
C ALA A 21 38.66 -27.39 -5.70
N GLY A 22 37.60 -26.58 -5.68
CA GLY A 22 37.14 -25.90 -4.46
C GLY A 22 37.36 -24.39 -4.40
N SER A 23 36.33 -23.64 -4.78
CA SER A 23 35.94 -22.38 -4.11
C SER A 23 34.48 -21.95 -4.37
N ASP A 24 33.75 -22.64 -5.24
CA ASP A 24 32.39 -22.24 -5.67
C ASP A 24 31.25 -22.45 -4.66
N ARG A 25 31.54 -22.92 -3.44
CA ARG A 25 30.52 -23.09 -2.39
C ARG A 25 30.49 -21.98 -1.33
N ALA A 26 31.39 -21.01 -1.38
CA ALA A 26 31.48 -19.96 -0.37
C ALA A 26 30.73 -18.65 -0.71
N HIS A 27 30.24 -18.48 -1.95
CA HIS A 27 29.63 -17.21 -2.40
C HIS A 27 28.12 -17.23 -2.63
N HIS A 28 27.39 -18.26 -2.19
CA HIS A 28 25.92 -18.34 -2.31
C HIS A 28 25.14 -18.07 -1.01
N HIS A 29 25.81 -17.64 0.07
CA HIS A 29 25.16 -17.36 1.35
C HIS A 29 25.34 -15.93 1.90
N ALA A 30 25.89 -15.00 1.13
CA ALA A 30 25.92 -13.58 1.51
C ALA A 30 24.82 -12.82 0.76
N HIS A 31 23.93 -12.17 1.52
CA HIS A 31 22.79 -11.30 1.09
C HIS A 31 21.38 -11.92 1.05
N ALA A 32 21.09 -12.92 1.87
CA ALA A 32 19.76 -13.02 2.45
C ALA A 32 19.73 -12.15 3.72
N GLU A 33 19.49 -10.83 3.59
CA GLU A 33 19.09 -10.03 4.74
C GLU A 33 17.76 -10.59 5.27
N SER A 34 17.87 -11.46 6.28
CA SER A 34 16.75 -11.87 7.10
C SER A 34 16.17 -10.62 7.74
N SER A 35 14.99 -10.20 7.30
CA SER A 35 14.22 -9.21 8.04
C SER A 35 14.04 -9.73 9.45
N ARG A 36 14.55 -8.97 10.41
CA ARG A 36 14.58 -9.28 11.84
C ARG A 36 13.19 -9.39 12.49
N VAL A 37 12.12 -9.11 11.75
CA VAL A 37 10.74 -9.14 12.27
C VAL A 37 10.10 -10.51 12.01
N PRO A 38 9.76 -11.29 13.05
CA PRO A 38 9.07 -12.57 12.89
C PRO A 38 7.64 -12.40 12.36
N MET A 39 7.07 -13.42 11.72
CA MET A 39 5.75 -13.35 11.07
C MET A 39 4.63 -12.91 12.02
N TRP A 40 4.62 -13.43 13.25
CA TRP A 40 3.63 -13.05 14.27
C TRP A 40 3.70 -11.55 14.60
N ALA A 41 4.89 -10.97 14.65
CA ALA A 41 5.07 -9.54 14.91
C ALA A 41 4.61 -8.70 13.71
N ALA A 42 4.82 -9.17 12.48
CA ALA A 42 4.28 -8.52 11.29
C ALA A 42 2.74 -8.53 11.26
N ILE A 43 2.12 -9.63 11.72
CA ILE A 43 0.66 -9.73 11.86
C ILE A 43 0.17 -8.79 12.97
N ALA A 44 0.82 -8.77 14.13
CA ALA A 44 0.47 -7.86 15.23
C ALA A 44 0.55 -6.38 14.81
N LEU A 45 1.63 -5.98 14.13
CA LEU A 45 1.79 -4.63 13.57
C LEU A 45 0.73 -4.30 12.53
N THR A 46 0.29 -5.30 11.74
CA THR A 46 -0.82 -5.15 10.79
C THR A 46 -2.12 -4.83 11.53
N ILE A 47 -2.42 -5.54 12.63
CA ILE A 47 -3.61 -5.31 13.45
C ILE A 47 -3.56 -3.91 14.09
N VAL A 48 -2.43 -3.53 14.69
CA VAL A 48 -2.26 -2.18 15.25
C VAL A 48 -2.45 -1.10 14.19
N SER A 49 -1.92 -1.31 12.98
CA SER A 49 -2.13 -0.40 11.85
C SER A 49 -3.60 -0.28 11.48
N GLY A 50 -4.39 -1.36 11.63
CA GLY A 50 -5.85 -1.34 11.44
C GLY A 50 -6.56 -0.39 12.40
N GLY A 51 -6.20 -0.43 13.68
CA GLY A 51 -6.74 0.51 14.68
C GLY A 51 -6.41 1.96 14.35
N LEU A 52 -5.20 2.23 13.85
CA LEU A 52 -4.83 3.56 13.36
C LEU A 52 -5.68 4.03 12.18
N VAL A 53 -6.08 3.13 11.26
CA VAL A 53 -6.99 3.48 10.16
C VAL A 53 -8.38 3.83 10.67
N ALA A 54 -8.91 3.09 11.67
CA ALA A 54 -10.20 3.41 12.27
C ALA A 54 -10.17 4.79 12.94
N LEU A 55 -9.11 5.08 13.72
CA LEU A 55 -8.89 6.39 14.32
C LEU A 55 -8.82 7.50 13.25
N GLN A 56 -8.03 7.29 12.20
CA GLN A 56 -7.89 8.24 11.10
C GLN A 56 -9.21 8.46 10.33
N SER A 57 -10.04 7.42 10.19
CA SER A 57 -11.36 7.53 9.56
C SER A 57 -12.31 8.38 10.38
N ARG A 58 -12.29 8.22 11.71
CA ARG A 58 -13.07 9.07 12.62
C ARG A 58 -12.59 10.52 12.58
N VAL A 59 -11.29 10.76 12.68
CA VAL A 59 -10.70 12.11 12.64
C VAL A 59 -11.06 12.84 11.35
N ASN A 60 -10.87 12.20 10.20
CA ASN A 60 -11.15 12.82 8.91
C ASN A 60 -12.65 13.02 8.65
N GLY A 61 -13.49 12.06 9.06
CA GLY A 61 -14.94 12.20 8.98
C GLY A 61 -15.45 13.35 9.84
N GLU A 62 -14.92 13.50 11.05
CA GLU A 62 -15.30 14.61 11.95
C GLU A 62 -14.81 15.96 11.43
N LEU A 63 -13.57 16.04 10.93
CA LEU A 63 -13.05 17.27 10.33
C LEU A 63 -13.92 17.71 9.13
N ALA A 64 -14.34 16.77 8.28
CA ALA A 64 -15.24 17.05 7.17
C ALA A 64 -16.61 17.56 7.65
N ARG A 65 -17.15 16.96 8.72
CA ARG A 65 -18.43 17.34 9.32
C ARG A 65 -18.38 18.73 9.94
N GLU A 66 -17.30 19.09 10.64
CA GLU A 66 -17.16 20.43 11.23
C GLU A 66 -16.86 21.51 10.21
N LEU A 67 -16.21 21.17 9.09
CA LEU A 67 -15.98 22.10 7.97
C LEU A 67 -17.19 22.22 7.02
N ASP A 68 -18.16 21.30 7.12
CA ASP A 68 -19.20 21.06 6.11
C ASP A 68 -18.62 20.92 4.68
N ASP A 69 -17.40 20.39 4.58
CA ASP A 69 -16.67 20.25 3.33
C ASP A 69 -15.69 19.07 3.39
N PHE A 70 -16.06 17.97 2.72
CA PHE A 70 -15.23 16.76 2.63
C PHE A 70 -13.94 17.00 1.84
N SER A 71 -13.96 17.90 0.87
CA SER A 71 -12.85 18.14 -0.07
C SER A 71 -11.73 18.92 0.60
N VAL A 72 -12.06 19.95 1.38
CA VAL A 72 -11.13 20.72 2.20
C VAL A 72 -10.56 19.86 3.31
N ALA A 73 -11.40 19.09 4.02
CA ALA A 73 -10.94 18.16 5.05
C ALA A 73 -9.94 17.12 4.50
N ALA A 74 -10.24 16.53 3.34
CA ALA A 74 -9.34 15.59 2.68
C ALA A 74 -8.03 16.25 2.24
N ALA A 75 -8.08 17.45 1.66
CA ALA A 75 -6.91 18.22 1.26
C ALA A 75 -6.02 18.60 2.45
N ILE A 76 -6.60 18.96 3.61
CA ILE A 76 -5.86 19.19 4.86
C ILE A 76 -5.16 17.91 5.33
N SER A 77 -5.87 16.78 5.34
CA SER A 77 -5.29 15.50 5.77
C SER A 77 -4.11 15.09 4.88
N PHE A 78 -4.25 15.14 3.56
CA PHE A 78 -3.17 14.77 2.64
C PHE A 78 -2.06 15.84 2.60
N GLY A 79 -2.42 17.11 2.57
CA GLY A 79 -1.48 18.22 2.55
C GLY A 79 -0.58 18.26 3.78
N SER A 80 -1.15 18.10 4.99
CA SER A 80 -0.37 18.04 6.23
C SER A 80 0.58 16.84 6.25
N GLY A 81 0.12 15.66 5.80
CA GLY A 81 0.98 14.48 5.63
C GLY A 81 2.11 14.72 4.61
N LEU A 82 1.82 15.38 3.49
CA LEU A 82 2.83 15.73 2.50
C LEU A 82 3.88 16.69 3.08
N VAL A 83 3.47 17.70 3.84
CA VAL A 83 4.40 18.61 4.54
C VAL A 83 5.31 17.83 5.49
N ILE A 84 4.75 16.93 6.31
CA ILE A 84 5.53 16.06 7.21
C ILE A 84 6.56 15.25 6.41
N LEU A 85 6.15 14.65 5.29
CA LEU A 85 7.03 13.83 4.45
C LEU A 85 8.11 14.64 3.73
N VAL A 86 7.81 15.87 3.30
CA VAL A 86 8.80 16.80 2.73
C VAL A 86 9.86 17.12 3.78
N LEU A 87 9.45 17.44 5.01
CA LEU A 87 10.37 17.73 6.10
C LEU A 87 11.22 16.50 6.46
N LEU A 88 10.61 15.31 6.54
CA LEU A 88 11.35 14.06 6.78
C LEU A 88 12.33 13.73 5.65
N ALA A 89 11.94 13.92 4.38
CA ALA A 89 12.83 13.74 3.24
C ALA A 89 13.98 14.76 3.25
N ALA A 90 13.72 16.01 3.64
CA ALA A 90 14.72 17.06 3.75
C ALA A 90 15.65 16.88 4.97
N ALA A 91 15.20 16.24 6.04
CA ALA A 91 16.03 15.94 7.20
C ALA A 91 16.84 14.64 7.03
N TRP A 92 16.31 13.64 6.31
CA TRP A 92 16.89 12.29 6.27
C TRP A 92 17.58 11.98 4.93
N PRO A 93 18.92 11.80 4.90
CA PRO A 93 19.66 11.49 3.68
C PRO A 93 19.17 10.24 2.92
N GLU A 94 18.83 9.17 3.64
CA GLU A 94 18.26 7.94 3.04
C GLU A 94 16.90 8.17 2.38
N GLY A 95 16.10 9.09 2.92
CA GLY A 95 14.86 9.54 2.30
C GLY A 95 15.12 10.14 0.92
N ARG A 96 16.04 11.10 0.83
CA ARG A 96 16.47 11.72 -0.44
C ARG A 96 17.00 10.69 -1.44
N ARG A 97 17.89 9.79 -0.98
CA ARG A 97 18.42 8.70 -1.80
C ARG A 97 17.31 7.80 -2.32
N GLY A 98 16.26 7.56 -1.52
CA GLY A 98 15.07 6.84 -1.93
C GLY A 98 14.34 7.49 -3.11
N LEU A 99 14.12 8.81 -3.04
CA LEU A 99 13.49 9.58 -4.13
C LEU A 99 14.35 9.60 -5.41
N VAL A 100 15.67 9.72 -5.27
CA VAL A 100 16.60 9.63 -6.41
C VAL A 100 16.56 8.24 -7.05
N ARG A 101 16.59 7.17 -6.24
CA ARG A 101 16.46 5.78 -6.72
C ARG A 101 15.14 5.56 -7.45
N LEU A 102 14.04 6.12 -6.93
CA LEU A 102 12.74 6.06 -7.58
C LEU A 102 12.76 6.71 -8.97
N ARG A 103 13.30 7.94 -9.07
CA ARG A 103 13.44 8.65 -10.36
C ARG A 103 14.26 7.81 -11.35
N GLY A 104 15.38 7.26 -10.90
CA GLY A 104 16.21 6.37 -11.73
C GLY A 104 15.48 5.10 -12.17
N ALA A 105 14.62 4.52 -11.33
CA ALA A 105 13.83 3.35 -11.69
C ALA A 105 12.76 3.64 -12.75
N LEU A 106 12.14 4.82 -12.71
CA LEU A 106 11.20 5.29 -13.74
C LEU A 106 11.91 5.55 -15.06
N GLN A 107 13.02 6.29 -15.03
CA GLN A 107 13.81 6.63 -16.22
C GLN A 107 14.37 5.39 -16.92
N ALA A 108 14.78 4.39 -16.14
CA ALA A 108 15.29 3.13 -16.67
C ALA A 108 14.19 2.12 -17.05
N GLY A 109 12.90 2.49 -16.97
CA GLY A 109 11.77 1.61 -17.31
C GLY A 109 11.57 0.41 -16.37
N ARG A 110 12.25 0.37 -15.21
CA ARG A 110 12.09 -0.70 -14.20
C ARG A 110 10.82 -0.55 -13.37
N LEU A 111 10.23 0.65 -13.37
CA LEU A 111 8.96 0.95 -12.73
C LEU A 111 8.09 1.72 -13.74
N ALA A 112 6.84 1.31 -13.92
CA ALA A 112 5.92 2.01 -14.80
C ALA A 112 5.29 3.22 -14.08
N TRP A 113 5.08 4.32 -14.79
CA TRP A 113 4.58 5.58 -14.21
C TRP A 113 3.21 5.43 -13.54
N TRP A 114 2.33 4.58 -14.09
CA TRP A 114 1.00 4.33 -13.52
C TRP A 114 1.06 3.69 -12.13
N MET A 115 2.19 3.07 -11.76
CA MET A 115 2.39 2.53 -10.42
C MET A 115 2.58 3.63 -9.37
N LEU A 116 2.85 4.87 -9.78
CA LEU A 116 2.90 6.03 -8.88
C LEU A 116 1.49 6.53 -8.53
N LEU A 117 0.46 6.10 -9.26
CA LEU A 117 -0.92 6.53 -9.05
C LEU A 117 -1.57 5.89 -7.81
N GLY A 118 -0.84 5.14 -6.98
CA GLY A 118 -1.37 4.61 -5.71
C GLY A 118 -2.02 5.70 -4.84
N GLY A 119 -1.48 6.93 -4.89
CA GLY A 119 -2.02 8.08 -4.18
C GLY A 119 -3.45 8.48 -4.54
N THR A 120 -3.92 8.19 -5.76
CA THR A 120 -5.30 8.51 -6.16
C THR A 120 -6.31 7.67 -5.41
N ALA A 121 -5.99 6.40 -5.14
CA ALA A 121 -6.83 5.51 -4.35
C ALA A 121 -6.87 5.92 -2.86
N GLY A 122 -5.75 6.42 -2.33
CA GLY A 122 -5.71 6.99 -0.97
C GLY A 122 -6.52 8.28 -0.86
N ALA A 123 -6.42 9.16 -1.87
CA ALA A 123 -7.23 10.36 -1.96
C ALA A 123 -8.73 10.02 -1.99
N TRP A 124 -9.12 9.05 -2.83
CA TRP A 124 -10.49 8.55 -2.88
C TRP A 124 -10.93 8.00 -1.52
N PHE A 125 -10.08 7.18 -0.88
CA PHE A 125 -10.36 6.63 0.45
C PHE A 125 -10.63 7.70 1.51
N VAL A 126 -9.86 8.78 1.53
CA VAL A 126 -10.10 9.87 2.50
C VAL A 126 -11.31 10.73 2.12
N ALA A 127 -11.54 10.97 0.82
CA ALA A 127 -12.73 11.70 0.39
C ALA A 127 -14.02 10.95 0.78
N THR A 128 -14.05 9.62 0.63
CA THR A 128 -15.22 8.83 1.05
C THR A 128 -15.41 8.82 2.56
N GLN A 129 -14.37 9.06 3.37
CA GLN A 129 -14.54 9.24 4.82
C GLN A 129 -15.39 10.47 5.12
N GLY A 130 -15.08 11.61 4.49
CA GLY A 130 -15.84 12.84 4.69
C GLY A 130 -17.27 12.75 4.17
N LEU A 131 -17.50 11.99 3.08
CA LEU A 131 -18.82 11.82 2.49
C LEU A 131 -19.73 10.83 3.23
N ALA A 132 -19.15 9.78 3.82
CA ALA A 132 -19.93 8.63 4.27
C ALA A 132 -19.86 8.35 5.78
N VAL A 133 -18.76 8.71 6.48
CA VAL A 133 -18.60 8.35 7.91
C VAL A 133 -19.64 9.02 8.79
N GLY A 134 -20.02 10.27 8.50
CA GLY A 134 -21.02 10.99 9.30
C GLY A 134 -22.41 10.37 9.24
N VAL A 135 -22.76 9.69 8.14
CA VAL A 135 -24.07 9.06 7.93
C VAL A 135 -24.05 7.58 8.29
N LEU A 136 -23.03 6.84 7.83
CA LEU A 136 -22.91 5.40 8.04
C LEU A 136 -22.40 5.05 9.45
N GLY A 137 -21.69 5.97 10.10
CA GLY A 137 -20.86 5.67 11.25
C GLY A 137 -19.60 4.87 10.88
N VAL A 138 -18.63 4.86 11.81
CA VAL A 138 -17.32 4.23 11.58
C VAL A 138 -17.45 2.71 11.40
N ALA A 139 -18.39 2.06 12.08
CA ALA A 139 -18.59 0.62 12.01
C ALA A 139 -19.01 0.15 10.61
N LEU A 140 -20.12 0.68 10.06
CA LEU A 140 -20.58 0.31 8.71
C LEU A 140 -19.60 0.73 7.62
N PHE A 141 -18.99 1.92 7.77
CA PHE A 141 -17.95 2.38 6.85
C PHE A 141 -16.76 1.41 6.81
N THR A 142 -16.30 0.96 7.98
CA THR A 142 -15.24 -0.04 8.11
C THR A 142 -15.64 -1.32 7.41
N VAL A 143 -16.82 -1.87 7.73
CA VAL A 143 -17.30 -3.13 7.14
C VAL A 143 -17.37 -3.07 5.61
N ALA A 144 -17.83 -1.96 5.03
CA ALA A 144 -17.87 -1.78 3.59
C ALA A 144 -16.46 -1.70 2.94
N ILE A 145 -15.53 -0.95 3.54
CA ILE A 145 -14.13 -0.91 3.08
C ILE A 145 -13.49 -2.29 3.16
N VAL A 146 -13.70 -2.99 4.27
CA VAL A 146 -13.17 -4.33 4.53
C VAL A 146 -13.61 -5.29 3.42
N ALA A 147 -14.88 -5.24 3.01
CA ALA A 147 -15.39 -6.06 1.92
C ALA A 147 -14.68 -5.75 0.59
N GLY A 148 -14.53 -4.48 0.26
CA GLY A 148 -13.80 -4.04 -0.93
C GLY A 148 -12.33 -4.44 -0.92
N GLN A 149 -11.66 -4.32 0.24
CA GLN A 149 -10.26 -4.70 0.42
C GLN A 149 -10.07 -6.20 0.26
N THR A 150 -10.97 -7.01 0.82
CA THR A 150 -10.94 -8.47 0.72
C THR A 150 -11.08 -8.90 -0.74
N LEU A 151 -12.06 -8.36 -1.45
CA LEU A 151 -12.25 -8.63 -2.88
C LEU A 151 -11.04 -8.19 -3.71
N GLY A 152 -10.60 -6.94 -3.55
CA GLY A 152 -9.45 -6.39 -4.26
C GLY A 152 -8.16 -7.16 -3.97
N GLY A 153 -7.96 -7.59 -2.71
CA GLY A 153 -6.78 -8.34 -2.29
C GLY A 153 -6.69 -9.71 -2.97
N VAL A 154 -7.81 -10.44 -3.06
CA VAL A 154 -7.87 -11.73 -3.79
C VAL A 154 -7.57 -11.52 -5.28
N VAL A 155 -8.25 -10.57 -5.92
CA VAL A 155 -8.07 -10.28 -7.35
C VAL A 155 -6.63 -9.86 -7.64
N PHE A 156 -6.07 -8.95 -6.86
CA PHE A 156 -4.72 -8.41 -7.08
C PHE A 156 -3.60 -9.41 -6.75
N ASP A 157 -3.76 -10.29 -5.77
CA ASP A 157 -2.83 -11.40 -5.52
C ASP A 157 -2.87 -12.43 -6.68
N ALA A 158 -4.06 -12.71 -7.24
CA ALA A 158 -4.24 -13.66 -8.34
C ALA A 158 -3.62 -13.19 -9.66
N ILE A 159 -3.79 -11.91 -10.01
CA ILE A 159 -3.14 -11.32 -11.20
C ILE A 159 -1.65 -11.02 -10.95
N GLY A 160 -1.19 -11.07 -9.69
CA GLY A 160 0.19 -10.81 -9.32
C GLY A 160 0.56 -9.33 -9.38
N LEU A 161 -0.37 -8.44 -9.04
CA LEU A 161 -0.17 -7.00 -9.04
C LEU A 161 0.74 -6.53 -7.89
N GLY A 162 0.92 -7.35 -6.85
CA GLY A 162 1.85 -7.04 -5.77
C GLY A 162 3.32 -7.13 -6.18
N PRO A 163 4.24 -6.61 -5.34
CA PRO A 163 5.69 -6.76 -5.54
C PRO A 163 6.18 -8.21 -5.41
N GLY A 164 5.40 -9.08 -4.76
CA GLY A 164 5.72 -10.51 -4.61
C GLY A 164 5.32 -11.38 -5.80
N GLY A 165 4.83 -10.77 -6.90
CA GLY A 165 4.32 -11.51 -8.06
C GLY A 165 3.00 -12.23 -7.79
N ARG A 166 2.65 -13.17 -8.67
CA ARG A 166 1.46 -14.01 -8.54
C ARG A 166 1.60 -14.91 -7.32
N ARG A 167 0.60 -14.88 -6.44
CA ARG A 167 0.51 -15.80 -5.30
C ARG A 167 -0.57 -16.85 -5.60
N PRO A 168 -0.26 -18.16 -5.53
CA PRO A 168 -1.28 -19.18 -5.74
C PRO A 168 -2.38 -19.04 -4.70
N LEU A 169 -3.62 -18.99 -5.17
CA LEU A 169 -4.80 -18.94 -4.30
C LEU A 169 -5.00 -20.34 -3.70
N SER A 170 -4.55 -20.54 -2.46
CA SER A 170 -4.85 -21.77 -1.74
C SER A 170 -6.36 -21.86 -1.45
N PRO A 171 -6.94 -23.06 -1.41
CA PRO A 171 -8.34 -23.25 -1.01
C PRO A 171 -8.64 -22.60 0.34
N THR A 172 -7.68 -22.63 1.27
CA THR A 172 -7.78 -21.98 2.58
C THR A 172 -7.90 -20.45 2.51
N ARG A 173 -7.20 -19.79 1.57
CA ARG A 173 -7.31 -18.34 1.35
C ARG A 173 -8.66 -17.96 0.78
N ILE A 174 -9.15 -18.74 -0.17
CA ILE A 174 -10.47 -18.53 -0.77
C ILE A 174 -11.56 -18.72 0.29
N ALA A 175 -11.47 -19.81 1.08
CA ALA A 175 -12.39 -20.06 2.18
C ALA A 175 -12.37 -18.92 3.22
N GLY A 176 -11.19 -18.45 3.64
CA GLY A 176 -11.07 -17.33 4.57
C GLY A 176 -11.66 -16.03 4.03
N ALA A 177 -11.42 -15.70 2.75
CA ALA A 177 -12.01 -14.55 2.10
C ALA A 177 -13.54 -14.67 1.98
N ALA A 178 -14.05 -15.86 1.62
CA ALA A 178 -15.49 -16.11 1.53
C ALA A 178 -16.16 -15.99 2.91
N LEU A 179 -15.57 -16.56 3.96
CA LEU A 179 -16.05 -16.44 5.33
C LEU A 179 -16.08 -14.97 5.78
N ALA A 180 -15.03 -14.19 5.47
CA ALA A 180 -15.01 -12.76 5.78
C ALA A 180 -16.15 -12.02 5.06
N LEU A 181 -16.37 -12.27 3.77
CA LEU A 181 -17.46 -11.66 3.00
C LEU A 181 -18.84 -12.05 3.53
N VAL A 182 -19.04 -13.31 3.94
CA VAL A 182 -20.29 -13.78 4.57
C VAL A 182 -20.50 -13.09 5.91
N ALA A 183 -19.47 -13.03 6.76
CA ALA A 183 -19.55 -12.36 8.05
C ALA A 183 -19.87 -10.86 7.90
N ILE A 184 -19.30 -10.19 6.89
CA ILE A 184 -19.62 -8.81 6.54
C ILE A 184 -21.08 -8.68 6.07
N GLY A 185 -21.53 -9.55 5.16
CA GLY A 185 -22.91 -9.54 4.67
C GLY A 185 -23.92 -9.73 5.81
N TRP A 186 -23.61 -10.62 6.76
CA TRP A 186 -24.38 -10.79 7.99
C TRP A 186 -24.32 -9.56 8.89
N ALA A 187 -23.13 -9.00 9.10
CA ALA A 187 -22.94 -7.84 9.95
C ALA A 187 -23.60 -6.55 9.42
N VAL A 188 -23.93 -6.51 8.13
CA VAL A 188 -24.63 -5.41 7.44
C VAL A 188 -26.13 -5.67 7.31
N SER A 189 -26.58 -6.93 7.35
CA SER A 189 -27.99 -7.28 7.09
C SER A 189 -28.96 -6.64 8.09
N ALA A 190 -28.54 -6.49 9.35
CA ALA A 190 -29.32 -5.84 10.40
C ALA A 190 -29.50 -4.33 10.17
N GLN A 191 -28.56 -3.68 9.48
CA GLN A 191 -28.55 -2.24 9.24
C GLN A 191 -29.20 -1.88 7.90
N VAL A 192 -29.20 -2.80 6.93
CA VAL A 192 -30.02 -2.67 5.70
C VAL A 192 -31.51 -2.66 6.02
N ALA A 193 -31.92 -3.28 7.13
CA ALA A 193 -33.29 -3.21 7.61
C ALA A 193 -33.68 -1.83 8.18
N GLY A 194 -32.73 -0.94 8.45
CA GLY A 194 -32.96 0.39 9.00
C GLY A 194 -32.43 1.49 8.09
N ASP A 195 -33.16 1.83 7.03
CA ASP A 195 -33.03 3.02 6.17
C ASP A 195 -31.62 3.49 5.73
N VAL A 196 -30.57 2.66 5.87
CA VAL A 196 -29.21 3.03 5.45
C VAL A 196 -29.18 3.12 3.92
N PRO A 197 -28.78 4.27 3.35
CA PRO A 197 -28.68 4.42 1.90
C PRO A 197 -27.57 3.52 1.33
N LEU A 198 -27.97 2.41 0.70
CA LEU A 198 -27.04 1.43 0.12
C LEU A 198 -26.03 2.04 -0.85
N TRP A 199 -26.42 3.11 -1.55
CA TRP A 199 -25.53 3.81 -2.48
C TRP A 199 -24.33 4.46 -1.75
N LEU A 200 -24.51 4.94 -0.50
CA LEU A 200 -23.40 5.47 0.30
C LEU A 200 -22.40 4.37 0.68
N MET A 201 -22.84 3.11 0.77
CA MET A 201 -21.95 1.98 1.07
C MET A 201 -21.03 1.62 -0.11
N LEU A 202 -21.42 1.98 -1.34
CA LEU A 202 -20.58 1.79 -2.53
C LEU A 202 -19.32 2.65 -2.51
N LEU A 203 -19.36 3.80 -1.83
CA LEU A 203 -18.22 4.69 -1.66
C LEU A 203 -17.09 4.02 -0.85
N PRO A 204 -17.27 3.61 0.42
CA PRO A 204 -16.27 2.87 1.17
C PRO A 204 -15.91 1.53 0.50
N PHE A 205 -16.87 0.81 -0.09
CA PHE A 205 -16.57 -0.43 -0.80
C PHE A 205 -15.57 -0.23 -1.95
N SER A 206 -15.82 0.74 -2.83
CA SER A 206 -14.90 1.07 -3.94
C SER A 206 -13.56 1.58 -3.42
N ALA A 207 -13.57 2.38 -2.34
CA ALA A 207 -12.36 2.82 -1.66
C ALA A 207 -11.56 1.65 -1.08
N GLY A 208 -12.22 0.59 -0.61
CA GLY A 208 -11.57 -0.64 -0.16
C GLY A 208 -10.82 -1.35 -1.28
N ILE A 209 -11.43 -1.48 -2.47
CA ILE A 209 -10.76 -2.02 -3.66
C ILE A 209 -9.56 -1.14 -4.02
N GLY A 210 -9.75 0.18 -4.04
CA GLY A 210 -8.69 1.16 -4.26
C GLY A 210 -7.55 1.01 -3.24
N ALA A 211 -7.85 0.80 -1.96
CA ALA A 211 -6.84 0.60 -0.93
C ALA A 211 -6.00 -0.67 -1.18
N SER A 212 -6.58 -1.75 -1.69
CA SER A 212 -5.82 -2.95 -2.10
C SER A 212 -4.92 -2.67 -3.31
N TRP A 213 -5.37 -1.84 -4.25
CA TRP A 213 -4.54 -1.36 -5.37
C TRP A 213 -3.37 -0.53 -4.86
N GLN A 214 -3.65 0.44 -3.97
CA GLN A 214 -2.66 1.30 -3.33
C GLN A 214 -1.57 0.46 -2.63
N GLN A 215 -1.95 -0.57 -1.87
CA GLN A 215 -1.01 -1.45 -1.17
C GLN A 215 -0.06 -2.17 -2.14
N ALA A 216 -0.60 -2.68 -3.26
CA ALA A 216 0.20 -3.33 -4.29
C ALA A 216 1.19 -2.36 -4.95
N MET A 217 0.73 -1.17 -5.31
CA MET A 217 1.54 -0.12 -5.92
C MET A 217 2.64 0.38 -4.99
N ASN A 218 2.30 0.72 -3.75
CA ASN A 218 3.27 1.20 -2.75
C ASN A 218 4.33 0.14 -2.44
N GLY A 219 3.94 -1.15 -2.45
CA GLY A 219 4.89 -2.26 -2.36
C GLY A 219 5.90 -2.30 -3.50
N ARG A 220 5.48 -2.03 -4.74
CA ARG A 220 6.38 -1.94 -5.91
C ARG A 220 7.26 -0.71 -5.88
N VAL A 221 6.70 0.46 -5.60
CA VAL A 221 7.45 1.72 -5.46
C VAL A 221 8.52 1.58 -4.39
N ARG A 222 8.18 1.00 -3.23
CA ARG A 222 9.14 0.72 -2.16
C ARG A 222 10.23 -0.25 -2.61
N THR A 223 9.91 -1.27 -3.39
CA THR A 223 10.91 -2.25 -3.87
C THR A 223 11.88 -1.59 -4.85
N ALA A 224 11.38 -0.78 -5.78
CA ALA A 224 12.20 -0.07 -6.75
C ALA A 224 13.06 1.05 -6.13
N SER A 225 12.55 1.74 -5.12
CA SER A 225 13.24 2.85 -4.42
C SER A 225 14.03 2.39 -3.19
N THR A 226 13.82 1.15 -2.73
CA THR A 226 14.31 0.63 -1.45
C THR A 226 14.00 1.54 -0.25
N SER A 227 12.91 2.31 -0.33
CA SER A 227 12.53 3.30 0.67
C SER A 227 11.02 3.33 0.87
N ALA A 228 10.56 3.05 2.10
CA ALA A 228 9.15 3.19 2.45
C ALA A 228 8.73 4.67 2.42
N LEU A 229 9.63 5.57 2.86
CA LEU A 229 9.41 7.01 2.80
C LEU A 229 9.16 7.48 1.36
N ALA A 230 9.93 6.99 0.38
CA ALA A 230 9.71 7.38 -1.02
C ALA A 230 8.36 6.90 -1.56
N ALA A 231 7.92 5.69 -1.18
CA ALA A 231 6.59 5.19 -1.55
C ALA A 231 5.47 6.02 -0.91
N THR A 232 5.57 6.29 0.40
CA THR A 232 4.61 7.14 1.12
C THR A 232 4.59 8.56 0.56
N PHE A 233 5.76 9.15 0.30
CA PHE A 233 5.89 10.48 -0.31
C PHE A 233 5.16 10.57 -1.64
N MET A 234 5.36 9.61 -2.55
CA MET A 234 4.65 9.62 -3.83
C MET A 234 3.15 9.43 -3.68
N ASN A 235 2.73 8.58 -2.74
CA ASN A 235 1.30 8.38 -2.44
C ASN A 235 0.66 9.69 -1.99
N PHE A 236 1.29 10.39 -1.04
CA PHE A 236 0.81 11.68 -0.54
C PHE A 236 0.92 12.78 -1.59
N LEU A 237 1.98 12.82 -2.40
CA LEU A 237 2.14 13.82 -3.45
C LEU A 237 1.04 13.71 -4.50
N VAL A 238 0.82 12.51 -5.05
CA VAL A 238 -0.23 12.28 -6.06
C VAL A 238 -1.62 12.47 -5.45
N GLY A 239 -1.85 11.95 -4.24
CA GLY A 239 -3.14 12.12 -3.56
C GLY A 239 -3.46 13.58 -3.25
N THR A 240 -2.48 14.34 -2.75
CA THR A 240 -2.65 15.79 -2.49
C THR A 240 -2.94 16.54 -3.80
N ALA A 241 -2.23 16.24 -4.89
CA ALA A 241 -2.48 16.89 -6.17
C ALA A 241 -3.92 16.66 -6.66
N VAL A 242 -4.42 15.42 -6.59
CA VAL A 242 -5.82 15.11 -6.94
C VAL A 242 -6.80 15.82 -6.02
N LEU A 243 -6.58 15.78 -4.70
CA LEU A 243 -7.49 16.39 -3.73
C LEU A 243 -7.50 17.91 -3.81
N VAL A 244 -6.39 18.56 -4.14
CA VAL A 244 -6.36 20.01 -4.37
C VAL A 244 -7.19 20.36 -5.59
N VAL A 245 -7.11 19.59 -6.68
CA VAL A 245 -7.97 19.81 -7.86
C VAL A 245 -9.44 19.64 -7.50
N VAL A 246 -9.79 18.58 -6.77
CA VAL A 246 -11.16 18.33 -6.29
C VAL A 246 -11.64 19.47 -5.38
N MET A 247 -10.82 19.90 -4.44
CA MET A 247 -11.11 20.99 -3.51
C MET A 247 -11.34 22.32 -4.24
N LEU A 248 -10.49 22.66 -5.21
CA LEU A 248 -10.66 23.88 -6.00
C LEU A 248 -11.94 23.84 -6.85
N ALA A 249 -12.24 22.70 -7.47
CA ALA A 249 -13.47 22.53 -8.23
C ALA A 249 -14.72 22.58 -7.35
N HIS A 250 -14.68 21.93 -6.17
CA HIS A 250 -15.77 21.98 -5.19
C HIS A 250 -15.98 23.41 -4.69
N ALA A 251 -14.91 24.08 -4.25
CA ALA A 251 -14.97 25.45 -3.77
C ALA A 251 -15.46 26.44 -4.83
N ALA A 252 -15.15 26.22 -6.11
CA ALA A 252 -15.68 27.04 -7.20
C ALA A 252 -17.20 26.87 -7.38
N SER A 253 -17.78 25.73 -6.96
CA SER A 253 -19.20 25.45 -7.08
C SER A 253 -20.02 25.85 -5.85
N VAL A 254 -19.49 25.66 -4.64
CA VAL A 254 -20.25 25.87 -3.38
C VAL A 254 -19.64 26.93 -2.45
N GLY A 255 -18.47 27.47 -2.77
CA GLY A 255 -17.73 28.40 -1.91
C GLY A 255 -16.75 27.72 -0.95
N TRP A 256 -16.05 28.52 -0.16
CA TRP A 256 -15.08 28.05 0.83
C TRP A 256 -15.72 27.97 2.23
N PRO A 257 -15.24 27.06 3.11
CA PRO A 257 -15.62 27.07 4.52
C PRO A 257 -15.31 28.42 5.17
N THR A 258 -16.27 28.94 5.94
CA THR A 258 -16.15 30.26 6.59
C THR A 258 -15.41 30.21 7.92
N ALA A 259 -15.30 29.03 8.53
CA ALA A 259 -14.63 28.81 9.80
C ALA A 259 -13.88 27.49 9.78
N PHE A 260 -12.76 27.45 10.50
CA PHE A 260 -11.94 26.25 10.67
C PHE A 260 -12.04 25.76 12.11
N PRO A 261 -12.17 24.45 12.35
CA PRO A 261 -12.13 23.88 13.68
C PRO A 261 -10.86 24.26 14.43
N THR A 262 -11.01 24.63 15.71
CA THR A 262 -9.88 25.02 16.57
C THR A 262 -9.24 23.83 17.26
N ALA A 263 -9.93 22.69 17.32
CA ALA A 263 -9.45 21.51 18.00
C ALA A 263 -8.27 20.87 17.23
N PRO A 264 -7.04 20.83 17.80
CA PRO A 264 -5.83 20.46 17.05
C PRO A 264 -5.81 18.98 16.63
N TRP A 265 -6.52 18.11 17.35
CA TRP A 265 -6.55 16.68 17.08
C TRP A 265 -7.25 16.35 15.74
N LEU A 266 -8.13 17.23 15.24
CA LEU A 266 -8.80 17.06 13.94
C LEU A 266 -7.81 17.10 12.76
N TYR A 267 -6.64 17.71 12.96
CA TYR A 267 -5.59 17.82 11.95
C TYR A 267 -4.58 16.65 12.00
N ALA A 268 -4.77 15.68 12.89
CA ALA A 268 -3.86 14.54 13.05
C ALA A 268 -3.94 13.51 11.91
N GLY A 269 -4.98 13.58 11.07
CA GLY A 269 -5.24 12.60 10.00
C GLY A 269 -4.05 12.38 9.08
N GLY A 270 -3.35 13.45 8.67
CA GLY A 270 -2.16 13.36 7.83
C GLY A 270 -0.99 12.62 8.48
N ALA A 271 -0.73 12.90 9.76
CA ALA A 271 0.33 12.23 10.51
C ALA A 271 0.05 10.73 10.68
N VAL A 272 -1.19 10.37 11.04
CA VAL A 272 -1.61 8.96 11.16
C VAL A 272 -1.53 8.25 9.80
N GLY A 273 -1.98 8.90 8.73
CA GLY A 273 -1.89 8.38 7.37
C GLY A 273 -0.44 8.13 6.91
N CYS A 274 0.51 8.99 7.29
CA CYS A 274 1.93 8.80 6.99
C CYS A 274 2.47 7.50 7.62
N VAL A 275 2.19 7.29 8.91
CA VAL A 275 2.61 6.10 9.64
C VAL A 275 1.99 4.85 9.01
N PHE A 276 0.69 4.90 8.77
CA PHE A 276 -0.07 3.79 8.19
C PHE A 276 0.43 3.38 6.80
N ILE A 277 0.56 4.31 5.85
CA ILE A 277 1.00 3.99 4.49
C ILE A 277 2.44 3.46 4.49
N ALA A 278 3.31 4.02 5.34
CA ALA A 278 4.67 3.51 5.50
C ALA A 278 4.67 2.07 6.05
N ALA A 279 3.87 1.80 7.09
CA ALA A 279 3.71 0.47 7.66
C ALA A 279 3.19 -0.54 6.62
N GLN A 280 2.15 -0.18 5.86
CA GLN A 280 1.61 -1.03 4.79
C GLN A 280 2.67 -1.38 3.73
N ALA A 281 3.40 -0.38 3.23
CA ALA A 281 4.46 -0.61 2.25
C ALA A 281 5.54 -1.55 2.81
N VAL A 282 5.79 -1.49 4.13
CA VAL A 282 6.70 -2.41 4.82
C VAL A 282 6.15 -3.83 4.87
N LEU A 283 4.93 -3.97 5.39
CA LEU A 283 4.30 -5.23 5.77
C LEU A 283 3.78 -6.03 4.56
N VAL A 284 3.29 -5.38 3.50
CA VAL A 284 2.68 -6.05 2.32
C VAL A 284 3.58 -7.09 1.68
N ARG A 285 4.91 -6.86 1.68
CA ARG A 285 5.87 -7.84 1.12
C ARG A 285 5.97 -9.11 1.97
N ARG A 286 5.82 -8.97 3.28
CA ARG A 286 5.96 -10.06 4.25
C ARG A 286 4.68 -10.89 4.31
N VAL A 287 3.55 -10.24 4.58
CA VAL A 287 2.28 -10.94 4.81
C VAL A 287 1.48 -11.16 3.51
N GLY A 288 1.65 -10.30 2.50
CA GLY A 288 0.83 -10.28 1.28
C GLY A 288 -0.36 -9.33 1.37
N VAL A 289 -0.99 -9.00 0.24
CA VAL A 289 -2.10 -8.03 0.20
C VAL A 289 -3.30 -8.56 0.97
N LEU A 290 -3.68 -9.83 0.78
CA LEU A 290 -4.82 -10.42 1.49
C LEU A 290 -4.64 -10.46 3.02
N VAL A 291 -3.50 -10.94 3.51
CA VAL A 291 -3.26 -11.05 4.96
C VAL A 291 -3.11 -9.67 5.60
N LEU A 292 -2.50 -8.72 4.87
CA LEU A 292 -2.44 -7.31 5.28
C LEU A 292 -3.86 -6.75 5.40
N ALA A 293 -4.73 -6.95 4.40
CA ALA A 293 -6.12 -6.55 4.46
C ALA A 293 -6.83 -7.17 5.67
N LEU A 294 -6.86 -8.50 5.81
CA LEU A 294 -7.55 -9.17 6.91
C LEU A 294 -7.03 -8.76 8.30
N GLY A 295 -5.73 -8.53 8.46
CA GLY A 295 -5.18 -8.04 9.73
C GLY A 295 -5.57 -6.59 10.02
N LEU A 296 -5.57 -5.71 9.01
CA LEU A 296 -6.04 -4.33 9.15
C LEU A 296 -7.51 -4.30 9.55
N VAL A 297 -8.32 -5.14 8.90
CA VAL A 297 -9.75 -5.34 9.19
C VAL A 297 -9.95 -5.74 10.64
N ALA A 298 -9.22 -6.74 11.12
CA ALA A 298 -9.30 -7.18 12.52
C ALA A 298 -8.98 -6.02 13.49
N GLY A 299 -7.95 -5.22 13.18
CA GLY A 299 -7.60 -4.04 13.95
C GLY A 299 -8.64 -2.92 13.91
N GLN A 300 -9.22 -2.66 12.74
CA GLN A 300 -10.26 -1.64 12.59
C GLN A 300 -11.51 -2.00 13.37
N LEU A 301 -11.96 -3.26 13.31
CA LEU A 301 -13.11 -3.75 14.06
C LEU A 301 -12.85 -3.71 15.56
N ALA A 302 -11.67 -4.13 16.02
CA ALA A 302 -11.30 -4.08 17.43
C ALA A 302 -11.26 -2.64 17.98
N ALA A 303 -10.86 -1.67 17.17
CA ALA A 303 -10.83 -0.25 17.56
C ALA A 303 -12.18 0.47 17.40
N ALA A 304 -13.15 -0.17 16.74
CA ALA A 304 -14.49 0.37 16.52
C ALA A 304 -15.50 -0.05 17.59
N LEU A 305 -15.16 -1.06 18.41
CA LEU A 305 -15.89 -1.50 19.61
C LEU A 305 -15.52 -0.63 20.81
#